data_AF-W4UXE2-F1
#
_entry.id   AF-W4UXE2-F1
#
_cell.length_a   1.000
_cell.length_b   1.000
_cell.length_c   1.000
_cell.angle_alpha   90.00
_cell.angle_beta   90.00
_cell.angle_gamma   90.00
#
_symmetry.space_group_name_H-M   'P 1'
#
loop_
_entity.id
_entity.type
_entity.pdbx_description
1 polymer ?
#
loop_
_entity_poly.entity_id
_entity_poly.type
_entity_poly.pdbx_seq_one_letter_code
_entity_poly.pdbx_strand_id
1 'polypeptide(L)'
;MPKDTFEYAYDEQTDTIAVQGKPFIVNSICDMDSGSFVSFAHENDIQYKWMNVNFTNSELVLSLAENSKVDKRRMWMWLSSGDYFKKIYIVQDGKK
;
A
#
# COMPACT_ATOMS: atom_id res chain seq x y z
N MET A 1 -4.16 16.39 -5.69
CA MET A 1 -3.82 15.27 -4.78
C MET A 1 -2.31 15.15 -4.69
N PRO A 2 -1.75 14.58 -3.61
CA PRO A 2 -0.32 14.27 -3.53
C PRO A 2 0.10 13.38 -4.72
N LYS A 3 1.34 13.52 -5.19
CA LYS A 3 1.87 12.74 -6.32
C LYS A 3 1.95 11.22 -6.05
N ASP A 4 1.76 10.80 -4.80
CA ASP A 4 1.93 9.45 -4.32
C ASP A 4 0.63 8.85 -3.77
N THR A 5 -0.51 9.28 -4.31
CA THR A 5 -1.83 8.71 -4.02
C THR A 5 -2.30 7.85 -5.18
N PHE A 6 -2.65 6.60 -4.87
CA PHE A 6 -3.16 5.61 -5.81
C PHE A 6 -4.61 5.31 -5.45
N GLU A 7 -5.50 5.43 -6.43
CA GLU A 7 -6.94 5.25 -6.26
C GLU A 7 -7.41 4.05 -7.05
N TYR A 8 -8.20 3.21 -6.40
CA TYR A 8 -8.67 1.93 -6.92
C TYR A 8 -10.19 1.85 -6.80
N ALA A 9 -10.81 1.15 -7.76
CA ALA A 9 -12.23 0.85 -7.67
C ALA A 9 -12.48 -0.25 -6.62
N TYR A 10 -13.75 -0.52 -6.31
CA TYR A 10 -14.12 -1.39 -5.19
C TYR A 10 -13.80 -2.87 -5.42
N ASP A 11 -13.61 -3.30 -6.67
CA ASP A 11 -13.32 -4.67 -7.07
C ASP A 11 -11.90 -5.11 -6.66
N GLU A 12 -11.65 -6.42 -6.70
CA GLU A 12 -10.32 -6.98 -6.46
C GLU A 12 -9.37 -6.56 -7.58
N GLN A 13 -8.21 -6.00 -7.21
CA GLN A 13 -7.26 -5.43 -8.17
C GLN A 13 -5.83 -5.74 -7.76
N THR A 14 -4.98 -6.03 -8.75
CA THR A 14 -3.53 -6.08 -8.56
C THR A 14 -2.87 -5.05 -9.45
N ASP A 15 -1.99 -4.23 -8.87
CA ASP A 15 -1.24 -3.19 -9.58
C ASP A 15 0.24 -3.25 -9.24
N THR A 16 1.07 -2.74 -10.14
CA THR A 16 2.53 -2.71 -10.00
C THR A 16 3.03 -1.27 -10.06
N ILE A 17 3.54 -0.80 -8.94
CA ILE A 17 4.13 0.54 -8.81
C ILE A 17 5.64 0.41 -8.97
N ALA A 18 6.18 0.99 -10.04
CA ALA A 18 7.61 1.14 -10.21
C ALA A 18 8.15 2.15 -9.18
N VAL A 19 8.95 1.68 -8.23
CA VAL A 19 9.61 2.55 -7.25
C VAL A 19 11.05 2.73 -7.72
N GLN A 20 11.33 3.84 -8.40
CA GLN A 20 12.64 4.10 -8.98
C GLN A 20 13.72 4.20 -7.89
N GLY A 21 14.76 3.37 -8.02
CA GLY A 21 16.02 3.51 -7.29
C GLY A 21 16.16 2.62 -6.06
N LYS A 22 17.03 1.59 -6.16
CA LYS A 22 17.45 0.68 -5.08
C LYS A 22 16.31 -0.17 -4.48
N PRO A 23 16.61 -1.33 -3.86
CA PRO A 23 15.58 -2.13 -3.21
C PRO A 23 14.98 -1.33 -2.05
N PHE A 24 13.68 -1.06 -2.12
CA PHE A 24 12.94 -0.49 -1.00
C PHE A 24 12.50 -1.59 -0.04
N ILE A 25 12.31 -1.22 1.20
CA ILE A 25 11.61 -2.02 2.20
C ILE A 25 10.34 -1.30 2.63
N VAL A 26 9.34 -2.07 3.01
CA VAL A 26 8.14 -1.55 3.68
C VAL A 26 8.43 -1.45 5.17
N ASN A 27 8.43 -0.23 5.72
CA ASN A 27 8.65 -0.02 7.15
C ASN A 27 7.36 -0.14 7.96
N SER A 28 6.26 0.38 7.42
CA SER A 28 4.97 0.36 8.09
C SER A 28 3.82 0.57 7.14
N ILE A 29 2.68 -0.01 7.49
CA ILE A 29 1.39 0.20 6.85
C ILE A 29 0.41 0.67 7.93
N CYS A 30 -0.39 1.68 7.63
CA CYS A 30 -1.39 2.22 8.52
C CYS A 30 -2.75 2.28 7.85
N ASP A 31 -3.75 1.77 8.55
CA ASP A 31 -5.16 1.99 8.25
C ASP A 31 -5.56 3.38 8.77
N MET A 32 -5.93 4.27 7.85
CA MET A 32 -6.28 5.65 8.16
C MET A 32 -7.68 5.82 8.74
N ASP A 33 -8.54 4.82 8.57
CA ASP A 33 -9.93 4.86 9.02
C ASP A 33 -10.05 4.38 10.47
N SER A 34 -9.22 3.40 10.88
CA SER A 34 -9.14 2.94 12.27
C SER A 34 -7.96 3.51 13.06
N GLY A 35 -7.00 4.16 12.40
CA GLY A 35 -5.76 4.66 13.01
C GLY A 35 -4.77 3.57 13.43
N SER A 36 -5.03 2.30 13.08
CA SER A 36 -4.17 1.18 13.44
C SER A 36 -2.99 1.11 12.47
N PHE A 37 -1.80 0.82 12.97
CA PHE A 37 -0.63 0.59 12.13
C PHE A 37 0.13 -0.65 12.57
N VAL A 38 0.90 -1.19 11.64
CA VAL A 38 1.87 -2.25 11.87
C VAL A 38 3.21 -1.80 11.31
N SER A 39 4.27 -2.07 12.04
CA SER A 39 5.65 -1.84 11.62
C SER A 39 6.30 -3.17 11.31
N PHE A 40 7.07 -3.22 10.22
CA PHE A 40 7.73 -4.41 9.75
C PHE A 40 9.24 -4.21 9.83
N ALA A 41 9.95 -5.25 10.28
CA ALA A 41 11.40 -5.31 10.21
C ALA A 41 11.78 -6.16 8.98
N HIS A 42 11.90 -5.50 7.81
CA HIS A 42 12.41 -6.11 6.58
C HIS A 42 11.63 -7.33 6.05
N GLU A 43 10.34 -7.17 5.78
CA GLU A 43 9.54 -8.19 5.08
C GLU A 43 9.29 -7.76 3.63
N ASN A 44 9.47 -8.69 2.68
CA ASN A 44 9.23 -8.48 1.25
C ASN A 44 7.83 -8.89 0.82
N ASP A 45 7.11 -9.64 1.66
CA ASP A 45 5.75 -10.12 1.41
C ASP A 45 4.95 -9.85 2.68
N ILE A 46 4.03 -8.89 2.60
CA ILE A 46 3.31 -8.35 3.74
C ILE A 46 1.83 -8.40 3.43
N GLN A 47 1.11 -9.21 4.19
CA GLN A 47 -0.34 -9.18 4.22
C GLN A 47 -0.82 -8.31 5.40
N TYR A 48 -1.50 -7.22 5.10
CA TYR A 48 -2.15 -6.38 6.10
C TYR A 48 -3.58 -6.03 5.71
N LYS A 49 -4.53 -6.57 6.48
CA LYS A 49 -5.97 -6.39 6.28
C LYS A 49 -6.37 -6.74 4.83
N TRP A 50 -6.78 -5.74 4.06
CA TRP A 50 -7.30 -5.90 2.70
C TRP A 50 -6.23 -5.74 1.61
N MET A 51 -4.96 -5.59 2.01
CA MET A 51 -3.85 -5.39 1.10
C MET A 51 -2.79 -6.46 1.31
N ASN A 52 -2.36 -7.08 0.22
CA ASN A 52 -1.11 -7.82 0.14
C ASN A 52 -0.09 -6.96 -0.62
N VAL A 53 1.11 -6.84 -0.05
CA VAL A 53 2.21 -6.05 -0.58
C VAL A 53 3.38 -6.98 -0.82
N ASN A 54 3.79 -7.10 -2.08
CA ASN A 54 4.97 -7.85 -2.45
C ASN A 54 6.01 -6.92 -3.08
N PHE A 55 7.25 -6.99 -2.60
CA PHE A 55 8.35 -6.20 -3.14
C PHE A 55 9.37 -7.10 -3.83
N THR A 56 9.59 -6.87 -5.14
CA THR A 56 10.62 -7.56 -5.90
C THR A 56 11.50 -6.57 -6.64
N ASN A 57 12.81 -6.60 -6.37
CA ASN A 57 13.84 -5.74 -6.98
C ASN A 57 13.60 -4.22 -6.82
N SER A 58 12.70 -3.65 -7.62
CA SER A 58 12.33 -2.22 -7.66
C SER A 58 10.84 -2.01 -7.98
N GLU A 59 10.05 -3.07 -7.91
CA GLU A 59 8.62 -3.07 -8.16
C GLU A 59 7.88 -3.42 -6.87
N LEU A 60 6.93 -2.56 -6.54
CA LEU A 60 5.97 -2.78 -5.46
C LEU A 60 4.68 -3.30 -6.10
N VAL A 61 4.38 -4.57 -5.88
CA VAL A 61 3.12 -5.18 -6.29
C VAL A 61 2.13 -5.05 -5.15
N LEU A 62 0.97 -4.47 -5.44
CA LEU A 62 -0.14 -4.32 -4.50
C LEU A 62 -1.29 -5.19 -4.99
N SER A 63 -1.74 -6.14 -4.18
CA SER A 63 -2.98 -6.87 -4.40
C SER A 63 -4.01 -6.45 -3.36
N LEU A 64 -5.11 -5.86 -3.82
CA LEU A 64 -6.19 -5.33 -3.00
C LEU A 64 -7.39 -6.26 -3.10
N ALA A 65 -7.88 -6.75 -1.96
CA ALA A 65 -9.14 -7.50 -1.93
C ALA A 65 -10.33 -6.61 -2.37
N GLU A 66 -11.47 -7.19 -2.71
CA GLU A 66 -12.71 -6.42 -2.91
C GLU A 66 -13.07 -5.62 -1.64
N ASN A 67 -13.55 -4.39 -1.81
CA ASN A 67 -14.20 -3.62 -0.77
C ASN A 67 -15.73 -3.81 -0.83
N SER A 68 -16.23 -4.76 -0.04
CA SER A 68 -17.66 -5.06 0.05
C SER A 68 -18.49 -4.01 0.79
N LYS A 69 -17.86 -2.98 1.38
CA LYS A 69 -18.54 -1.88 2.08
C LYS A 69 -18.87 -0.74 1.12
N VAL A 70 -19.88 0.06 1.46
CA VAL A 70 -20.24 1.29 0.73
C VAL A 70 -19.24 2.43 0.94
N ASP A 71 -18.57 2.44 2.09
CA ASP A 71 -17.57 3.46 2.41
C ASP A 71 -16.21 3.13 1.77
N LYS A 72 -15.51 4.20 1.37
CA LYS A 72 -14.11 4.09 0.96
C LYS A 72 -13.23 3.62 2.12
N ARG A 73 -12.11 2.97 1.80
CA ARG A 73 -11.09 2.60 2.77
C ARG A 73 -9.72 3.10 2.35
N ARG A 74 -8.89 3.44 3.34
CA ARG A 74 -7.65 4.18 3.12
C ARG A 74 -6.49 3.62 3.91
N MET A 75 -5.37 3.43 3.24
CA MET A 75 -4.09 3.11 3.87
C MET A 75 -3.01 4.09 3.44
N TRP A 76 -2.01 4.26 4.28
CA TRP A 76 -0.71 4.75 3.84
C TRP A 76 0.38 3.73 4.16
N MET A 77 1.45 3.76 3.37
CA MET A 77 2.62 2.93 3.56
C MET A 77 3.89 3.78 3.52
N TRP A 78 4.80 3.52 4.45
CA TRP A 78 6.15 4.09 4.46
C TRP A 78 7.14 3.11 3.86
N LEU A 79 7.80 3.55 2.80
CA LEU A 79 8.87 2.85 2.10
C LEU A 79 10.21 3.52 2.45
N SER A 80 11.29 2.74 2.58
CA SER A 80 12.65 3.29 2.63
C SER A 80 13.64 2.51 1.78
N SER A 81 14.69 3.20 1.31
CA SER A 81 15.87 2.60 0.70
C SER A 81 17.11 3.41 1.07
N GLY A 82 17.93 2.90 2.00
CA GLY A 82 19.00 3.69 2.62
C GLY A 82 18.43 4.94 3.30
N ASP A 83 18.95 6.11 2.94
CA ASP A 83 18.50 7.40 3.50
C ASP A 83 17.27 7.99 2.79
N TYR A 84 16.75 7.32 1.75
CA TYR A 84 15.58 7.78 1.03
C TYR A 84 14.31 7.18 1.63
N PHE A 85 13.31 8.05 1.85
CA PHE A 85 12.02 7.69 2.42
C PHE A 85 10.89 8.18 1.51
N LYS A 86 9.89 7.33 1.31
CA LYS A 86 8.71 7.66 0.51
C LYS A 86 7.44 7.20 1.21
N LYS A 87 6.45 8.09 1.31
CA LYS A 87 5.12 7.76 1.80
C LYS A 87 4.16 7.68 0.63
N ILE A 88 3.49 6.55 0.47
CA ILE A 88 2.41 6.39 -0.50
C ILE A 88 1.06 6.24 0.19
N TYR A 89 0.00 6.64 -0.50
CA TYR A 89 -1.38 6.59 -0.04
C TYR A 89 -2.18 5.74 -1.00
N ILE A 90 -3.01 4.85 -0.45
CA ILE A 90 -3.81 3.88 -1.20
C ILE A 90 -5.25 4.08 -0.76
N VAL A 91 -6.12 4.39 -1.72
CA VAL A 91 -7.55 4.61 -1.51
C VAL A 91 -8.31 3.63 -2.37
N GLN A 92 -9.22 2.88 -1.77
CA GLN A 92 -10.11 2.00 -2.51
C GLN A 92 -11.56 2.41 -2.25
N ASP A 93 -12.31 2.61 -3.34
CA ASP A 93 -13.72 2.97 -3.27
C ASP A 93 -14.57 1.86 -2.63
N GLY A 94 -15.75 2.25 -2.15
CA GLY A 94 -16.76 1.31 -1.70
C GLY A 94 -17.65 0.81 -2.83
N LYS A 95 -18.25 -0.37 -2.63
CA LYS A 95 -19.24 -0.95 -3.53
C LYS A 95 -20.45 -0.03 -3.62
N LYS A 96 -20.80 0.38 -4.85
CA LYS A 96 -21.98 1.20 -5.13
C LYS A 96 -23.24 0.35 -5.23
#